data_AF-V6JS01-F1
#
_entry.id   AF-V6JS01-F1
#
_cell.length_a   1.000
_cell.length_b   1.000
_cell.length_c   1.000
_cell.angle_alpha   90.00
_cell.angle_beta   90.00
_cell.angle_gamma   90.00
#
_symmetry.space_group_name_H-M   'P 1'
#
loop_
_entity.id
_entity.type
_entity.pdbx_description
1 polymer ?
#
loop_
_entity_poly.entity_id
_entity_poly.type
_entity_poly.pdbx_seq_one_letter_code
_entity_poly.pdbx_strand_id
1 'polypeptide(L)' 'MLEDGAPRCLHCADLGHLVFLPRGDTALTRRSREESGLSVVVVRFNRRKGRYERQGVLVEEAALARAEARCLADAEARR' A
#
# COMPACT_ATOMS: atom_id res chain seq x y z
N MET A 1 8.55 2.62 -18.65
CA MET A 1 9.40 1.42 -18.74
C MET A 1 9.74 1.00 -17.32
N LEU A 2 9.87 -0.31 -17.05
CA LEU A 2 10.58 -0.78 -15.84
C LEU A 2 12.06 -0.53 -16.13
N GLU A 3 12.62 0.52 -15.56
CA GLU A 3 14.05 0.83 -15.74
C GLU A 3 14.86 -0.33 -15.09
N ASP A 4 15.85 -0.84 -15.83
CA ASP A 4 16.75 -1.97 -15.51
C ASP A 4 16.29 -3.44 -15.75
N GLY A 5 15.14 -3.69 -16.37
CA GLY A 5 14.98 -4.86 -17.25
C GLY A 5 14.96 -6.29 -16.66
N ALA A 6 14.98 -6.49 -15.35
CA ALA A 6 14.73 -7.81 -14.74
C ALA A 6 13.84 -7.74 -13.49
N PRO A 7 12.83 -8.63 -13.34
CA PRO A 7 12.02 -8.68 -12.13
C PRO A 7 12.90 -9.10 -10.93
N ARG A 8 12.94 -8.26 -9.89
CA ARG A 8 13.51 -8.61 -8.59
C ARG A 8 12.40 -9.07 -7.65
N CYS A 9 12.69 -10.03 -6.77
CA CYS A 9 11.77 -10.31 -5.66
C CYS A 9 11.73 -9.11 -4.71
N LEU A 10 10.69 -9.04 -3.86
CA LEU A 10 10.51 -7.92 -2.95
C LEU A 10 11.71 -7.73 -2.01
N HIS A 11 12.32 -8.83 -1.54
CA HIS A 11 13.49 -8.74 -0.67
C HIS A 11 14.72 -8.15 -1.40
N CYS A 12 15.02 -8.61 -2.62
CA CYS A 12 16.12 -8.07 -3.43
C CYS A 12 15.90 -6.61 -3.86
N ALA A 13 14.67 -6.10 -3.77
CA ALA A 13 14.32 -4.70 -4.04
C ALA A 13 14.19 -3.85 -2.76
N ASP A 14 14.55 -4.40 -1.60
CA ASP A 14 14.38 -3.77 -0.28
C ASP A 14 12.92 -3.39 0.04
N LEU A 15 11.97 -4.15 -0.49
CA LEU A 15 10.53 -4.01 -0.23
C LEU A 15 9.95 -5.18 0.58
N GLY A 16 10.78 -6.18 0.90
CA GLY A 16 10.33 -7.41 1.56
C GLY A 16 9.87 -7.22 3.01
N HIS A 17 10.20 -6.08 3.61
CA HIS A 17 9.78 -5.69 4.96
C HIS A 17 8.44 -4.92 4.98
N LEU A 18 7.85 -4.65 3.81
CA LEU A 18 6.57 -3.95 3.69
C LEU A 18 5.41 -4.95 3.60
N VAL A 19 4.28 -4.56 4.19
CA VAL A 19 3.02 -5.31 4.15
C VAL A 19 2.09 -4.75 3.08
N PHE A 20 1.35 -5.64 2.41
CA PHE A 20 0.43 -5.25 1.35
C PHE A 20 -0.95 -4.87 1.92
N LEU A 21 -1.32 -3.60 1.72
CA LEU A 21 -2.66 -3.08 1.99
C LEU A 21 -3.46 -3.02 0.67
N PRO A 22 -4.51 -3.84 0.50
CA PRO A 22 -5.37 -3.77 -0.68
C PRO A 22 -6.12 -2.44 -0.74
N ARG A 23 -6.49 -2.02 -1.96
CA ARG A 23 -7.40 -0.88 -2.13
C ARG A 23 -8.76 -1.17 -1.48
N GLY A 24 -9.39 -0.14 -0.94
CA GLY A 24 -10.76 -0.24 -0.41
C GLY A 24 -11.07 0.94 0.48
N ASP A 25 -10.53 0.91 1.70
CA ASP A 25 -10.68 2.01 2.65
C ASP A 25 -9.69 3.14 2.31
N THR A 26 -10.24 4.25 1.82
CA THR A 26 -9.49 5.46 1.47
C THR A 26 -8.80 6.10 2.68
N ALA A 27 -9.44 6.12 3.85
CA ALA A 27 -8.87 6.71 5.05
C ALA A 27 -7.69 5.87 5.56
N LEU A 28 -7.88 4.55 5.63
CA LEU A 28 -6.83 3.61 6.04
C LEU A 28 -5.64 3.65 5.07
N THR A 29 -5.91 3.63 3.76
CA THR A 29 -4.86 3.70 2.73
C THR A 29 -4.09 5.01 2.79
N ARG A 30 -4.77 6.14 3.01
CA ARG A 30 -4.13 7.45 3.10
C ARG A 30 -3.22 7.53 4.34
N ARG A 31 -3.75 7.16 5.51
CA ARG A 31 -3.02 7.21 6.78
C ARG A 31 -1.83 6.26 6.82
N SER A 32 -2.00 5.02 6.34
CA SER A 32 -0.90 4.06 6.32
C SER A 32 0.28 4.56 5.47
N ARG A 33 0.00 5.32 4.40
CA ARG A 33 1.04 5.96 3.58
C ARG A 33 1.67 7.18 4.25
N GLU A 34 0.89 7.99 4.95
CA GLU A 34 1.39 9.16 5.70
C GLU A 34 2.28 8.73 6.87
N GLU A 35 1.95 7.61 7.51
CA GLU A 35 2.66 7.07 8.68
C GLU A 35 3.87 6.21 8.34
N SER A 36 4.02 5.74 7.09
CA SER A 36 5.15 4.90 6.67
C SER A 36 6.33 5.76 6.21
N GLY A 37 7.55 5.37 6.61
CA GLY A 37 8.76 5.93 6.02
C GLY A 37 8.92 5.58 4.54
N LEU A 38 8.53 4.36 4.15
CA LEU A 38 8.53 3.89 2.77
C LEU A 38 7.12 3.41 2.33
N SER A 39 6.69 3.81 1.12
CA SER A 39 5.47 3.27 0.52
C SER A 39 5.58 3.07 -0.99
N VAL A 40 5.02 1.96 -1.48
CA VAL A 40 5.07 1.60 -2.91
C VAL A 40 3.68 1.29 -3.45
N VAL A 41 3.28 1.92 -4.55
CA VAL A 41 1.98 1.66 -5.18
C VAL A 41 2.04 0.38 -6.00
N VAL A 42 1.14 -0.57 -5.71
CA VAL A 42 1.03 -1.82 -6.47
C VAL A 42 0.00 -1.64 -7.57
N VAL A 43 0.41 -1.83 -8.82
CA VAL A 43 -0.44 -1.79 -10.00
C VAL A 43 -0.42 -3.13 -10.72
N ARG A 44 -1.50 -3.43 -11.43
CA ARG A 44 -1.58 -4.58 -12.33
C ARG A 44 -2.06 -4.12 -13.69
N PHE A 45 -1.40 -4.58 -14.75
CA PHE A 45 -1.85 -4.31 -16.11
C PHE A 45 -3.15 -5.07 -16.39
N ASN A 46 -4.23 -4.35 -16.64
CA ASN A 46 -5.50 -4.91 -17.08
C ASN A 46 -5.47 -5.04 -18.61
N ARG A 47 -5.21 -6.26 -19.11
CA ARG A 47 -5.13 -6.55 -20.54
C ARG A 47 -6.40 -6.19 -21.31
N ARG A 48 -7.58 -6.40 -20.72
CA ARG A 48 -8.88 -6.08 -21.36
C ARG A 48 -9.06 -4.59 -21.57
N LYS A 49 -8.56 -3.77 -20.65
CA LYS A 49 -8.70 -2.31 -20.69
C LYS A 49 -7.46 -1.58 -21.20
N GLY A 50 -6.38 -2.30 -21.53
CA GLY A 50 -5.13 -1.73 -22.02
C GLY A 50 -4.44 -0.76 -21.06
N ARG A 51 -4.67 -0.86 -19.75
CA ARG A 51 -4.14 0.10 -18.77
C ARG A 51 -3.75 -0.54 -17.45
N TYR A 52 -2.86 0.11 -16.70
CA TYR A 52 -2.55 -0.26 -15.33
C TYR A 52 -3.68 0.15 -14.38
N GLU A 53 -4.10 -0.77 -13.52
CA GLU A 53 -5.08 -0.52 -12.46
C GLU A 53 -4.40 -0.68 -11.10
N ARG A 54 -4.62 0.29 -10.21
CA ARG A 54 -4.11 0.23 -8.83
C ARG A 54 -4.79 -0.90 -8.08
N GLN A 55 -3.98 -1.73 -7.44
CA GLN A 55 -4.42 -2.88 -6.62
C GLN A 55 -4.34 -2.54 -5.13
N GLY A 56 -3.35 -1.76 -4.72
CA GLY A 56 -3.11 -1.43 -3.33
C GLY A 56 -1.81 -0.67 -3.14
N VAL A 57 -1.25 -0.77 -1.95
CA VAL A 57 0.02 -0.17 -1.57
C VAL A 57 0.78 -1.10 -0.63
N LEU A 58 2.11 -1.13 -0.75
CA LEU A 58 2.99 -1.68 0.26
C LEU A 58 3.38 -0.57 1.24
N VAL A 59 3.24 -0.84 2.53
CA VAL A 59 3.47 0.09 3.64
C VAL A 59 4.19 -0.62 4.78
N GLU A 60 4.77 0.11 5.71
CA GLU A 60 5.38 -0.50 6.90
C GLU A 60 4.29 -1.08 7.82
N GLU A 61 4.55 -2.24 8.41
CA GLU A 61 3.59 -2.91 9.31
C GLU A 61 3.19 -2.01 10.50
N ALA A 62 4.17 -1.35 11.12
CA ALA A 62 3.92 -0.45 12.23
C ALA A 62 3.06 0.76 11.83
N ALA A 63 3.22 1.26 10.59
CA ALA A 63 2.42 2.35 10.07
C ALA A 63 0.97 1.93 9.79
N LEU A 64 0.77 0.72 9.26
CA LEU A 64 -0.56 0.15 9.10
C LEU A 64 -1.27 0.01 10.45
N ALA A 65 -0.60 -0.57 11.45
CA ALA A 65 -1.17 -0.74 12.79
C ALA A 65 -1.57 0.60 13.45
N ARG A 66 -0.72 1.64 13.34
CA ARG A 66 -1.07 3.00 13.81
C ARG A 66 -2.27 3.57 13.05
N ALA A 67 -2.34 3.37 11.74
CA ALA A 67 -3.44 3.85 10.93
C ALA A 67 -4.76 3.14 11.29
N GLU A 68 -4.75 1.83 11.52
CA GLU A 68 -5.90 1.04 11.97
C GLU A 68 -6.41 1.52 13.32
N ALA A 69 -5.52 1.71 14.30
CA ALA A 69 -5.87 2.22 15.63
C ALA A 69 -6.53 3.59 15.55
N ARG A 70 -6.01 4.49 14.71
CA ARG A 70 -6.60 5.81 14.49
C ARG A 70 -7.96 5.73 13.79
N CYS A 71 -8.12 4.84 12.81
CA CYS A 71 -9.40 4.63 12.14
C CYS A 71 -10.47 4.10 13.11
N LEU A 72 -10.09 3.20 14.03
CA LEU A 72 -10.97 2.69 15.07
C LEU A 72 -11.39 3.81 16.03
N ALA A 73 -10.43 4.59 16.54
CA ALA A 73 -10.71 5.71 17.43
C ALA A 73 -11.68 6.74 16.82
N ASP A 74 -11.52 7.06 15.53
CA ASP A 74 -12.45 7.96 14.83
C ASP A 74 -13.83 7.34 14.61
N ALA A 75 -13.93 6.02 14.48
CA ALA A 75 -15.22 5.33 14.37
C ALA A 75 -15.95 5.35 15.72
N GLU A 76 -15.24 5.17 16.82
CA GLU A 76 -15.78 5.27 18.17
C GLU A 76 -16.24 6.70 18.50
N ALA A 77 -15.47 7.73 18.12
CA ALA A 77 -15.84 9.14 18.34
C ALA A 77 -17.06 9.61 17.53
N ARG A 78 -17.48 8.86 16.50
CA ARG A 78 -18.65 9.16 15.66
C ARG A 78 -19.92 8.43 16.13
N ARG A 79 -19.81 7.53 17.10
CA ARG A 79 -20.94 6.82 17.70
C ARG A 79 -21.58 7.68 18.79
#